data_AF-A0A962N5A6-F1
#
_entry.id   AF-A0A962N5A6-F1
#
_cell.length_a   1.000
_cell.length_b   1.000
_cell.length_c   1.000
_cell.angle_alpha   90.00
_cell.angle_beta   90.00
_cell.angle_gamma   90.00
#
_symmetry.space_group_name_H-M   'P 1'
#
loop_
_entity.id
_entity.type
_entity.pdbx_description
1 polymer ?
#
loop_
_entity_poly.entity_id
_entity_poly.type
_entity_poly.pdbx_seq_one_letter_code
_entity_poly.pdbx_strand_id
1 'polypeptide(L)'
;MAVFCLLTVTIIAHELLDFWNASLMPVCEYDLVRYATRVSAQHLCSSEQAVVASDGPPIGPLVTVFVVIATGVLLALKRRFPWMMLGGIAMFVSATPPMMRYKLDNLGEVAITLGVICAIAHFAGAATRFNAVRANDNPVVD
;
A
#
# COMPACT_ATOMS: atom_id res chain seq x y z
N MET A 1 2.92 -18.76 -2.21
CA MET A 1 2.06 -18.55 -1.02
C MET A 1 2.87 -18.54 0.26
N ALA A 2 3.58 -19.60 0.65
CA ALA A 2 4.40 -19.62 1.87
C ALA A 2 5.36 -18.43 2.01
N VAL A 3 6.14 -18.11 0.97
CA VAL A 3 7.06 -16.95 0.97
C VAL A 3 6.34 -15.63 1.20
N PHE A 4 5.19 -15.42 0.56
CA PHE A 4 4.39 -14.21 0.72
C PHE A 4 3.83 -14.10 2.15
N CYS A 5 3.33 -15.20 2.72
CA CYS A 5 2.83 -15.22 4.08
C CYS A 5 3.95 -14.92 5.09
N LEU A 6 5.13 -15.55 4.93
CA LEU A 6 6.28 -15.28 5.79
C LEU A 6 6.71 -13.83 5.71
N LEU A 7 6.89 -13.28 4.50
CA LEU A 7 7.23 -11.87 4.30
C LEU A 7 6.22 -10.94 5.00
N THR A 8 4.93 -11.20 4.83
CA THR A 8 3.86 -10.39 5.43
C THR A 8 3.92 -10.42 6.95
N VAL A 9 4.08 -11.61 7.54
CA VAL A 9 4.20 -11.77 9.00
C VAL A 9 5.45 -11.06 9.53
N THR A 10 6.57 -11.17 8.83
CA THR A 10 7.82 -10.48 9.22
C THR A 10 7.67 -8.97 9.19
N ILE A 11 7.04 -8.40 8.15
CA ILE A 11 6.81 -6.96 8.06
C ILE A 11 5.87 -6.48 9.16
N ILE A 12 4.76 -7.20 9.41
CA ILE A 12 3.82 -6.86 10.48
C ILE A 12 4.52 -6.88 11.84
N ALA A 13 5.33 -7.92 12.11
CA ALA A 13 6.07 -8.02 13.36
C ALA A 13 7.09 -6.88 13.53
N HIS A 14 7.81 -6.54 12.46
CA HIS A 14 8.77 -5.42 12.46
C HIS A 14 8.08 -4.08 12.77
N GLU A 15 7.04 -3.73 12.01
CA GLU A 15 6.30 -2.47 12.18
C GLU A 15 5.61 -2.39 13.55
N LEU A 16 5.11 -3.52 14.08
CA LEU A 16 4.51 -3.55 15.41
C LEU A 16 5.55 -3.27 16.51
N LEU A 17 6.75 -3.83 16.39
CA LEU A 17 7.83 -3.57 17.34
C LEU A 17 8.32 -2.13 17.25
N ASP A 18 8.46 -1.59 16.05
CA ASP A 18 8.81 -0.18 15.84
C ASP A 18 7.75 0.75 16.43
N PHE A 19 6.46 0.44 16.27
CA PHE A 19 5.37 1.23 16.82
C PHE A 19 5.45 1.37 18.35
N TRP A 20 5.81 0.30 19.07
CA TRP A 20 5.95 0.34 20.52
C TRP A 20 7.17 1.14 21.01
N ASN A 21 8.18 1.31 20.17
CA ASN A 21 9.38 2.09 20.48
C ASN A 21 9.30 3.53 19.95
N ALA A 22 8.36 3.81 19.05
CA ALA A 22 8.21 5.10 18.41
C ALA A 22 7.57 6.14 19.35
N SER A 23 8.18 7.32 19.41
CA SER A 23 7.58 8.49 20.08
C SER A 23 6.84 9.35 19.06
N LEU A 24 5.53 9.51 19.26
CA LEU A 24 4.71 10.38 18.42
C LEU A 24 4.78 11.83 18.91
N MET A 25 5.21 12.74 18.03
CA MET A 25 5.27 14.18 18.30
C MET A 25 4.29 14.94 17.42
N PRO A 26 3.75 16.08 17.89
CA PRO A 26 2.87 16.92 17.08
C PRO A 26 3.67 17.64 16.00
N VAL A 27 3.11 17.70 14.80
CA VAL A 27 3.62 18.37 13.61
C VAL A 27 2.52 19.29 13.11
N CYS A 28 2.85 20.57 12.96
CA CYS A 28 1.91 21.60 12.54
C CYS A 28 2.12 21.89 11.06
N GLU A 29 1.12 21.53 10.27
CA GLU A 29 1.18 21.60 8.82
C GLU A 29 -0.19 21.97 8.27
N TYR A 30 -0.26 23.01 7.42
CA TYR A 30 -1.51 23.48 6.81
C TYR A 30 -2.62 23.77 7.83
N ASP A 31 -2.26 24.42 8.95
CA ASP A 31 -3.18 24.74 10.06
C ASP A 31 -3.80 23.50 10.73
N LEU A 32 -3.21 22.32 10.53
CA LEU A 32 -3.61 21.06 11.12
C LEU A 32 -2.48 20.51 12.01
N VAL A 33 -2.88 19.98 13.17
CA VAL A 33 -1.97 19.22 14.04
C VAL A 33 -2.04 17.75 13.65
N ARG A 34 -0.90 17.17 13.28
CA ARG A 34 -0.76 15.74 12.97
C ARG A 34 0.31 15.14 13.87
N TYR A 35 0.15 13.88 14.23
CA TYR A 35 1.18 13.15 14.97
C TYR A 35 2.09 12.40 14.00
N ALA A 36 3.40 12.58 14.17
CA ALA A 36 4.40 11.88 13.40
C ALA A 36 5.62 11.57 14.28
N THR A 37 6.42 10.61 13.84
CA THR A 37 7.67 10.21 14.51
C THR A 37 8.87 11.08 14.12
N ARG A 38 8.66 12.02 13.19
CA ARG A 38 9.68 12.94 12.66
C ARG A 38 9.12 14.34 12.55
N VAL A 39 9.95 15.33 12.86
CA VAL A 39 9.56 16.74 12.88
C VAL A 39 10.61 17.51 12.09
N SER A 40 10.20 18.12 10.98
CA SER A 40 11.09 19.00 10.21
C SER A 40 11.07 20.42 10.80
N ALA A 41 12.14 21.19 10.58
CA ALA A 41 12.23 22.58 11.05
C ALA A 41 11.11 23.49 10.51
N GLN A 42 10.44 23.09 9.43
CA GLN A 42 9.39 23.87 8.77
C GLN A 42 7.99 23.59 9.34
N HIS A 43 7.83 22.54 10.17
CA HIS A 43 6.54 22.07 10.66
C HIS A 43 6.47 21.98 12.19
N LEU A 44 7.22 22.85 12.88
CA LEU A 44 7.21 22.98 14.33
C LEU A 44 5.88 23.60 14.81
N CYS A 45 5.30 23.04 15.86
CA CYS A 45 4.10 23.60 16.49
C CYS A 45 4.42 24.69 17.52
N SER A 46 5.65 24.70 18.06
CA SER A 46 6.14 25.65 19.04
C SER A 46 7.61 26.00 18.74
N SER A 47 8.03 27.20 19.12
CA SER A 47 9.43 27.67 18.99
C SER A 47 10.42 26.90 19.87
N GLU A 48 9.95 26.20 20.91
CA GLU A 48 10.78 25.42 21.84
C GLU A 48 10.90 23.95 21.41
N GLN A 49 10.18 23.52 20.38
CA GLN A 49 10.15 22.13 19.94
C GLN A 49 11.44 21.77 19.18
N ALA A 50 12.07 20.65 19.54
CA ALA A 50 13.26 20.15 18.86
C ALA A 50 12.92 19.48 17.52
N VAL A 51 13.81 19.63 16.54
CA VAL A 51 13.76 18.92 15.25
C VAL A 51 14.13 17.47 15.49
N VAL A 52 13.28 16.55 15.02
CA VAL A 52 13.51 15.10 15.12
C VAL A 52 13.72 14.55 13.72
N ALA A 53 14.96 14.15 13.44
CA ALA A 53 15.33 13.57 12.15
C ALA A 53 14.70 12.17 11.98
N SER A 54 14.54 11.75 10.73
CA SER A 54 14.06 10.39 10.40
C SER A 54 15.18 9.38 10.63
N ASP A 55 14.91 8.29 11.35
CA ASP A 55 15.87 7.19 11.60
C ASP A 55 16.16 6.29 10.38
N GLY A 56 15.61 6.65 9.22
CA GLY A 56 15.80 5.91 7.97
C GLY A 56 14.58 5.99 7.04
N PRO A 57 14.65 5.32 5.88
CA PRO A 57 13.52 5.15 4.98
C PRO A 57 12.45 4.22 5.60
N PRO A 58 11.15 4.42 5.31
CA PRO A 58 10.08 3.58 5.83
C PRO A 58 10.08 2.22 5.13
N ILE A 59 10.78 1.24 5.71
CA ILE A 59 11.08 -0.05 5.08
C ILE A 59 9.80 -0.82 4.75
N GLY A 60 8.86 -0.96 5.69
CA GLY A 60 7.62 -1.71 5.48
C GLY A 60 6.82 -1.23 4.27
N PRO A 61 6.40 0.05 4.23
CA PRO A 61 5.69 0.62 3.08
C PRO A 61 6.43 0.46 1.75
N LEU A 62 7.77 0.63 1.76
CA LEU A 62 8.60 0.48 0.57
C LEU A 62 8.53 -0.95 0.01
N VAL A 63 8.71 -1.95 0.88
CA VAL A 63 8.65 -3.36 0.51
C VAL A 63 7.25 -3.72 0.00
N THR A 64 6.20 -3.24 0.67
CA THR A 64 4.81 -3.48 0.24
C THR A 64 4.55 -2.96 -1.16
N VAL A 65 4.94 -1.71 -1.47
CA VAL A 65 4.76 -1.12 -2.81
C VAL A 65 5.49 -1.94 -3.88
N PHE A 66 6.73 -2.36 -3.63
CA PHE A 66 7.47 -3.19 -4.59
C PHE A 66 6.84 -4.56 -4.82
N VAL A 67 6.33 -5.21 -3.76
CA VAL A 67 5.61 -6.49 -3.89
C VAL A 67 4.35 -6.33 -4.73
N VAL A 68 3.58 -5.25 -4.53
CA VAL A 68 2.38 -4.97 -5.31
C VAL A 68 2.73 -4.70 -6.77
N ILE A 69 3.74 -3.87 -7.04
CA ILE A 69 4.19 -3.59 -8.41
C ILE A 69 4.67 -4.87 -9.09
N ALA A 70 5.52 -5.67 -8.45
CA ALA A 70 6.04 -6.91 -9.01
C ALA A 70 4.92 -7.92 -9.31
N THR A 71 3.95 -8.04 -8.40
CA THR A 71 2.77 -8.89 -8.61
C THR A 71 1.91 -8.36 -9.76
N GLY A 72 1.71 -7.04 -9.84
CA GLY A 72 1.02 -6.38 -10.94
C GLY A 72 1.70 -6.59 -12.29
N VAL A 73 3.04 -6.54 -12.36
CA VAL A 73 3.83 -6.84 -13.57
C VAL A 73 3.59 -8.28 -14.02
N LEU A 74 3.70 -9.24 -13.09
CA LEU A 74 3.44 -10.65 -13.41
C LEU A 74 2.02 -10.87 -13.94
N LEU A 75 1.04 -10.15 -13.37
CA LEU A 75 -0.36 -10.22 -13.78
C LEU A 75 -0.58 -9.54 -15.15
N ALA A 76 0.09 -8.43 -15.41
CA ALA A 76 0.08 -7.75 -16.71
C ALA A 76 0.65 -8.66 -17.81
N LEU A 77 1.77 -9.33 -17.55
CA LEU A 77 2.42 -10.22 -18.51
C LEU A 77 1.61 -11.49 -18.78
N LYS A 78 1.08 -12.14 -17.73
CA LYS A 78 0.38 -13.44 -17.87
C LYS A 78 -1.09 -13.31 -18.24
N ARG A 79 -1.76 -12.25 -17.80
CA ARG A 79 -3.23 -12.09 -17.90
C ARG A 79 -3.66 -10.79 -18.58
N ARG A 80 -2.73 -9.97 -19.07
CA ARG A 80 -3.00 -8.64 -19.67
C ARG A 80 -3.84 -7.73 -18.78
N PHE A 81 -3.64 -7.83 -17.46
CA PHE A 81 -4.33 -6.99 -16.48
C PHE A 81 -3.31 -6.03 -15.83
N PRO A 82 -3.11 -4.82 -16.37
CA PRO A 82 -2.08 -3.89 -15.90
C PRO A 82 -2.53 -3.02 -14.73
N TRP A 83 -3.81 -3.03 -14.36
CA TRP A 83 -4.38 -2.06 -13.41
C TRP A 83 -3.75 -2.14 -12.02
N MET A 84 -3.39 -3.33 -11.55
CA MET A 84 -2.69 -3.51 -10.27
C MET A 84 -1.28 -2.91 -10.31
N MET A 85 -0.58 -3.04 -11.45
CA MET A 85 0.74 -2.43 -11.65
C MET A 85 0.63 -0.89 -11.70
N LEU A 86 -0.34 -0.36 -12.43
CA LEU A 86 -0.56 1.07 -12.55
C LEU A 86 -0.90 1.71 -11.20
N GLY A 87 -1.72 1.06 -10.36
CA GLY A 87 -2.02 1.52 -9.01
C GLY A 87 -0.76 1.60 -8.12
N GLY A 88 0.09 0.56 -8.15
CA GLY A 88 1.35 0.55 -7.40
C GLY A 88 2.35 1.61 -7.88
N ILE A 89 2.49 1.79 -9.20
CA ILE A 89 3.35 2.84 -9.77
C ILE A 89 2.83 4.24 -9.41
N ALA A 90 1.51 4.45 -9.49
CA ALA A 90 0.91 5.73 -9.13
C ALA A 90 1.20 6.10 -7.67
N MET A 91 1.08 5.14 -6.75
CA MET A 91 1.44 5.32 -5.34
C MET A 91 2.95 5.61 -5.15
N PHE A 92 3.82 4.90 -5.87
CA PHE A 92 5.25 5.15 -5.77
C PHE A 92 5.64 6.54 -6.27
N VAL A 93 5.03 6.99 -7.38
CA VAL A 93 5.27 8.32 -7.95
C VAL A 93 4.69 9.41 -7.06
N SER A 94 3.51 9.20 -6.45
CA SER A 94 2.95 10.19 -5.52
C SER A 94 3.83 10.43 -4.29
N ALA A 95 4.53 9.38 -3.83
CA ALA A 95 5.41 9.42 -2.67
C ALA A 95 6.82 9.98 -2.96
N THR A 96 7.18 10.24 -4.23
CA THR A 96 8.50 10.80 -4.58
C THR A 96 8.46 12.33 -4.74
N PRO A 97 9.54 13.06 -4.39
CA PRO A 97 9.66 14.48 -4.72
C PRO A 97 9.64 14.67 -6.25
N PRO A 98 8.95 15.68 -6.81
CA PRO A 98 8.29 16.81 -6.15
C PRO A 98 6.82 16.58 -5.75
N MET A 99 6.22 15.44 -6.13
CA MET A 99 4.78 15.16 -5.96
C MET A 99 4.37 15.03 -4.49
N MET A 100 5.30 14.61 -3.63
CA MET A 100 5.11 14.55 -2.17
C MET A 100 4.66 15.89 -1.56
N ARG A 101 5.02 17.04 -2.18
CA ARG A 101 4.59 18.38 -1.72
C ARG A 101 3.08 18.54 -1.75
N TYR A 102 2.38 17.86 -2.66
CA TYR A 102 0.93 17.94 -2.80
C TYR A 102 0.19 16.92 -1.93
N LYS A 103 0.87 16.19 -1.04
CA LYS A 103 0.30 15.12 -0.19
C LYS A 103 -0.57 14.13 -0.99
N LEU A 104 -0.12 13.80 -2.19
CA LEU A 104 -0.76 12.79 -3.04
C LEU A 104 -0.60 11.37 -2.47
N ASP A 105 0.08 11.19 -1.34
CA ASP A 105 0.20 9.91 -0.64
C ASP A 105 -1.16 9.28 -0.34
N ASN A 106 -2.16 10.07 0.08
CA ASN A 106 -3.53 9.60 0.27
C ASN A 106 -4.19 9.15 -1.05
N LEU A 107 -3.84 9.79 -2.18
CA LEU A 107 -4.33 9.36 -3.50
C LEU A 107 -3.67 8.04 -3.92
N GLY A 108 -2.40 7.84 -3.55
CA GLY A 108 -1.68 6.58 -3.73
C GLY A 108 -2.37 5.39 -3.06
N GLU A 109 -2.85 5.58 -1.82
CA GLU A 109 -3.64 4.56 -1.10
C GLU A 109 -4.95 4.21 -1.84
N VAL A 110 -5.64 5.20 -2.38
CA VAL A 110 -6.85 4.97 -3.18
C VAL A 110 -6.50 4.22 -4.48
N ALA A 111 -5.43 4.60 -5.15
CA ALA A 111 -5.00 3.98 -6.41
C ALA A 111 -4.60 2.51 -6.23
N ILE A 112 -3.85 2.19 -5.18
CA ILE A 112 -3.44 0.80 -4.91
C ILE A 112 -4.63 -0.06 -4.49
N THR A 113 -5.52 0.48 -3.64
CA THR A 113 -6.74 -0.21 -3.18
C THR A 113 -7.68 -0.49 -4.34
N LEU A 114 -7.91 0.50 -5.20
CA LEU A 114 -8.74 0.33 -6.39
C LEU A 114 -8.14 -0.70 -7.35
N GLY A 115 -6.82 -0.68 -7.57
CA GLY A 115 -6.13 -1.66 -8.40
C GLY A 115 -6.30 -3.10 -7.88
N VAL A 116 -6.23 -3.30 -6.57
CA VAL A 116 -6.46 -4.60 -5.91
C VAL A 116 -7.92 -5.01 -6.01
N ILE A 117 -8.88 -4.12 -5.72
CA ILE A 117 -10.32 -4.41 -5.83
C ILE A 117 -10.68 -4.80 -7.27
N CYS A 118 -10.20 -4.07 -8.26
CA CYS A 118 -10.42 -4.39 -9.67
C CYS A 118 -9.84 -5.76 -10.03
N ALA A 119 -8.65 -6.11 -9.52
CA ALA A 119 -8.07 -7.44 -9.72
C ALA A 119 -8.96 -8.54 -9.12
N ILE A 120 -9.38 -8.37 -7.86
CA ILE A 120 -10.26 -9.33 -7.19
C ILE A 120 -11.57 -9.48 -7.96
N ALA A 121 -12.23 -8.37 -8.30
CA ALA A 121 -13.50 -8.40 -9.03
C ALA A 121 -13.39 -9.13 -10.38
N HIS A 122 -12.31 -8.88 -11.13
CA HIS A 122 -12.08 -9.51 -12.43
C HIS A 122 -11.84 -11.02 -12.33
N PHE A 123 -10.96 -11.45 -11.41
CA PHE A 123 -10.56 -12.85 -11.31
C PHE A 123 -11.52 -13.71 -10.47
N ALA A 124 -12.14 -13.15 -9.42
CA ALA A 124 -13.15 -13.86 -8.64
C ALA A 124 -14.44 -14.04 -9.45
N GLY A 125 -14.90 -13.01 -10.17
CA GLY A 125 -16.09 -13.12 -11.02
C GLY A 125 -15.92 -14.11 -12.18
N ALA A 126 -14.71 -14.23 -12.74
CA ALA A 126 -14.39 -15.23 -13.74
C ALA A 126 -14.48 -16.67 -13.18
N ALA A 127 -14.02 -16.89 -11.95
CA ALA A 127 -14.09 -18.21 -11.30
C ALA A 127 -15.54 -18.62 -10.97
N THR A 128 -16.37 -17.68 -10.49
CA THR A 128 -17.79 -17.95 -10.20
C THR A 128 -18.55 -18.31 -11.48
N ARG A 129 -18.32 -17.58 -12.58
CA ARG A 129 -18.93 -17.88 -13.88
C ARG A 129 -18.49 -19.23 -14.44
N PHE A 130 -17.20 -19.58 -14.32
CA PHE A 130 -16.69 -20.87 -14.77
C PHE A 130 -17.31 -22.04 -14.00
N ASN A 131 -17.43 -21.93 -12.68
CA ASN A 131 -18.07 -22.95 -11.85
C ASN A 131 -19.57 -23.10 -12.15
N ALA A 132 -20.27 -21.99 -12.42
CA ALA A 132 -21.68 -22.02 -12.79
C ALA A 132 -21.91 -22.72 -14.14
N VAL A 133 -21.06 -22.46 -15.14
CA VAL A 133 -21.13 -23.15 -16.45
C VAL A 133 -20.86 -24.65 -16.27
N ARG A 134 -19.81 -25.02 -15.54
CA ARG A 134 -19.46 -26.43 -15.27
C ARG A 134 -20.55 -27.21 -14.54
N ALA A 135 -21.27 -26.56 -13.61
CA ALA A 135 -22.40 -27.17 -12.92
C ALA A 135 -23.61 -27.39 -13.85
N ASN A 136 -23.78 -26.55 -14.87
CA ASN A 136 -24.84 -26.67 -15.86
C ASN A 136 -24.55 -27.76 -16.91
N ASP A 137 -23.27 -27.98 -17.23
CA ASP A 137 -22.82 -29.00 -18.20
C ASP A 137 -22.82 -30.43 -17.63
N ASN A 138 -22.81 -30.60 -16.30
CA ASN A 138 -22.94 -31.89 -15.62
C ASN A 138 -24.16 -31.87 -14.68
N PRO A 139 -25.39 -31.91 -15.21
CA PRO A 139 -26.56 -32.10 -14.36
C PRO A 139 -26.40 -33.46 -13.66
N VAL A 140 -26.35 -33.44 -12.34
CA VAL A 140 -26.48 -34.67 -11.54
C VAL A 140 -27.90 -35.17 -11.79
N VAL A 141 -28.03 -36.20 -12.62
CA VAL A 141 -29.29 -36.90 -12.86
C VAL A 141 -29.44 -37.91 -11.74
N ASP A 142 -30.30 -37.60 -10.77
CA ASP A 142 -30.75 -38.54 -9.74
C ASP A 142 -31.61 -39.68 -10.33
#